data_AF-A0A6J4SM66-F1
#
_entry.id   AF-A0A6J4SM66-F1
#
_cell.length_a   1.000
_cell.length_b   1.000
_cell.length_c   1.000
_cell.angle_alpha   90.00
_cell.angle_beta   90.00
_cell.angle_gamma   90.00
#
_symmetry.space_group_name_H-M   'P 1'
#
loop_
_entity.id
_entity.type
_entity.pdbx_description
1 polymer ?
#
loop_
_entity_poly.entity_id
_entity_poly.type
_entity_poly.pdbx_seq_one_letter_code
_entity_poly.pdbx_strand_id
1 'polypeptide(L)' 'SGLEGLAQRVEALDGTLTVDSPPGGPTWIEAVLPCGS' A
#
# COMPACT_ATOMS: atom_id res chain seq x y z
N SER A 1 -3.07 -12.41 4.23
CA SER A 1 -3.60 -11.98 5.56
C SER A 1 -2.95 -10.72 6.17
N GLY A 2 -1.68 -10.36 5.92
CA GLY A 2 -1.10 -9.09 6.42
C GLY A 2 -1.34 -7.91 5.47
N LEU A 3 -0.51 -7.80 4.42
CA LEU A 3 -0.57 -6.73 3.43
C LEU A 3 -1.89 -6.67 2.66
N GLU A 4 -2.53 -7.82 2.44
CA GLU A 4 -3.87 -7.91 1.86
C GLU A 4 -4.92 -7.17 2.69
N GLY A 5 -4.86 -7.29 4.03
CA GLY A 5 -5.75 -6.53 4.91
C GLY A 5 -5.40 -5.04 4.95
N LEU A 6 -4.13 -4.69 4.73
CA LEU A 6 -3.70 -3.30 4.59
C LEU A 6 -4.23 -2.70 3.29
N ALA A 7 -4.13 -3.43 2.18
CA ALA A 7 -4.64 -3.03 0.86
C ALA A 7 -6.14 -2.73 0.93
N GLN A 8 -6.94 -3.63 1.50
CA GLN A 8 -8.38 -3.42 1.70
C GLN A 8 -8.71 -2.15 2.49
N ARG A 9 -7.92 -1.82 3.52
CA ARG A 9 -8.13 -0.61 4.34
C ARG A 9 -7.75 0.67 3.60
N VAL A 10 -6.68 0.61 2.82
CA VAL A 10 -6.22 1.73 1.99
C VAL A 10 -7.23 1.99 0.87
N GLU A 11 -7.70 0.94 0.19
CA GLU A 11 -8.76 1.03 -0.83
C GLU A 11 -10.07 1.58 -0.26
N ALA A 12 -10.45 1.18 0.96
CA ALA A 12 -11.66 1.69 1.62
C ALA A 12 -11.61 3.20 1.93
N LEU A 13 -10.43 3.82 1.87
CA LEU A 13 -10.20 5.25 2.05
C LEU A 13 -9.85 5.95 0.73
N ASP A 14 -10.26 5.37 -0.41
CA ASP A 14 -9.94 5.86 -1.76
C ASP A 14 -8.44 6.01 -2.02
N GLY A 15 -7.62 5.22 -1.31
CA GLY A 15 -6.17 5.19 -1.45
C GLY A 15 -5.68 4.06 -2.34
N THR A 16 -4.35 3.96 -2.48
CA THR A 16 -3.68 2.87 -3.21
C THR A 16 -2.48 2.36 -2.42
N LEU A 17 -2.31 1.03 -2.40
CA LEU A 17 -1.13 0.37 -1.83
C LEU A 17 -0.33 -0.27 -2.96
N THR A 18 0.96 0.08 -3.08
CA THR A 18 1.90 -0.54 -4.03
C THR A 18 3.01 -1.26 -3.27
N VAL A 19 3.45 -2.38 -3.84
CA VAL A 19 4.58 -3.16 -3.33
C VAL A 19 5.52 -3.42 -4.47
N ASP A 20 6.76 -2.97 -4.33
CA ASP A 20 7.84 -3.23 -5.28
C ASP A 20 8.95 -4.01 -4.57
N SER A 21 9.35 -5.14 -5.13
CA SER A 21 10.38 -6.00 -4.53
C SER A 21 11.30 -6.54 -5.62
N PRO A 22 12.14 -5.66 -6.21
CA PRO A 22 13.02 -6.03 -7.31
C PRO A 22 14.03 -7.11 -6.86
N PRO A 23 14.43 -8.03 -7.75
CA PRO A 23 15.41 -9.06 -7.43
C PRO A 23 16.74 -8.47 -6.95
N GLY A 24 17.24 -8.95 -5.80
CA GLY A 24 18.50 -8.49 -5.21
C GLY A 24 18.46 -7.09 -4.57
N GLY A 25 17.32 -6.39 -4.62
CA GLY A 25 17.10 -5.09 -3.97
C GLY A 25 16.24 -5.19 -2.70
N PRO A 26 16.00 -4.04 -2.03
CA PRO A 26 15.08 -3.98 -0.89
C PRO A 26 13.62 -4.04 -1.35
N THR A 27 12.74 -4.45 -0.44
CA THR A 27 11.30 -4.32 -0.64
C THR A 27 10.83 -2.92 -0.26
N TRP A 28 10.08 -2.27 -1.15
CA TRP A 28 9.40 -1.01 -0.93
C TRP A 28 7.89 -1.21 -0.83
N ILE A 29 7.28 -0.52 0.12
CA ILE A 29 5.82 -0.49 0.31
C ILE A 29 5.41 0.97 0.41
N GLU A 30 4.49 1.39 -0.44
CA GLU A 30 3.95 2.76 -0.45
C GLU A 30 2.42 2.72 -0.33
N ALA A 31 1.88 3.55 0.56
CA ALA A 31 0.46 3.77 0.71
C ALA A 31 0.17 5.26 0.43
N VAL A 32 -0.63 5.51 -0.59
CA VAL A 32 -1.10 6.85 -0.95
C VAL A 32 -2.54 6.99 -0.50
N LEU A 33 -2.83 8.03 0.28
CA LEU A 33 -4.17 8.30 0.83
C LEU A 33 -4.56 9.75 0.52
N PRO A 34 -5.82 10.02 0.15
CA PRO A 34 -6.35 11.38 0.12
C PRO A 34 -6.23 12.04 1.51
N CYS A 35 -5.88 13.33 1.54
CA CYS A 35 -5.95 14.10 2.78
C CYS A 35 -7.42 14.44 3.06
N GLY A 36 -7.89 14.14 4.26
CA GLY A 36 -9.19 14.63 4.75
C GLY A 36 -9.13 16.14 5.02
N SER A 37 -10.25 16.83 4.80
CA SER A 37 -10.47 18.23 5.18
C SER A 37 -11.13 18.33 6.56
#